data_AF-A0A411JM15-F1
#
_entry.id   AF-A0A411JM15-F1
#
_cell.length_a   1.000
_cell.length_b   1.000
_cell.length_c   1.000
_cell.angle_alpha   90.00
_cell.angle_beta   90.00
_cell.angle_gamma   90.00
#
_symmetry.space_group_name_H-M   'P 1'
#
loop_
_entity.id
_entity.type
_entity.pdbx_description
1 polymer ?
#
loop_
_entity_poly.entity_id
_entity_poly.type
_entity_poly.pdbx_seq_one_letter_code
_entity_poly.pdbx_strand_id
1 'polypeptide(L)'
;LSGLHTWKKRFIRFKNGVMTGVYPGSPSGFLVVVSYMSGTKYAQLDPSLGLITKLGTHIPISPYMLEDSQRVVGGVLVGTGLWVTIIFIMRNALKCLLSWHGWMYNRHGSVSWGTQLWILFVKLFSGRKPMLYSFQSSLPRLPVPPVKDTCRRYLESARPLMDDEQYVRMEGLAKEFEKNLGPRLQWYLKLKSWWASNYVSDWWEEYIYLRGRGPIMVNGNYYAMDFLYAFPSHIQAARAGNVIHAIMLYRRKLDRAQLKPLMLLNTIPMCSSQYERMFNTSRVPGVDTDTIQHVDESKHIAVFNKGRFFKVWVFYDGRLLLPREIEQQMERILADKSKPQEGEEHLAALTAGERTPWANARETYFRSGKNKQSLDAIEKAAFFVTLDDSEQKYEADNPVKSLDSYAKSLLHGKCYDRWFDKSF
;
A
#
# COMPACT_ATOMS: atom_id res chain seq x y z
N LEU A 1 -10.13 -18.14 -24.22
CA LEU A 1 -8.78 -17.62 -23.87
C LEU A 1 -8.75 -16.83 -22.54
N SER A 2 -9.85 -16.16 -22.16
CA SER A 2 -10.02 -15.48 -20.85
C SER A 2 -9.72 -16.34 -19.60
N GLY A 3 -10.15 -17.61 -19.55
CA GLY A 3 -9.89 -18.51 -18.40
C GLY A 3 -8.40 -18.81 -18.14
N LEU A 4 -7.63 -19.01 -19.21
CA LEU A 4 -6.17 -19.22 -19.17
C LEU A 4 -5.43 -18.00 -18.59
N HIS A 5 -5.84 -16.79 -18.99
CA HIS A 5 -5.25 -15.54 -18.47
C HIS A 5 -5.52 -15.34 -16.98
N THR A 6 -6.75 -15.65 -16.53
CA THR A 6 -7.13 -15.59 -15.12
C THR A 6 -6.35 -16.60 -14.29
N TRP A 7 -6.22 -17.84 -14.76
CA TRP A 7 -5.44 -18.87 -14.06
C TRP A 7 -3.96 -18.48 -13.97
N LYS A 8 -3.36 -18.00 -15.07
CA LYS A 8 -1.97 -17.51 -15.09
C LYS A 8 -1.75 -16.36 -14.10
N LYS A 9 -2.70 -15.42 -14.00
CA LYS A 9 -2.64 -14.32 -13.02
C LYS A 9 -2.65 -14.87 -11.59
N ARG A 10 -3.58 -15.78 -11.27
CA ARG A 10 -3.69 -16.41 -9.94
C ARG A 10 -2.43 -17.19 -9.57
N PHE A 11 -1.90 -17.97 -10.51
CA PHE A 11 -0.65 -18.71 -10.30
C PHE A 11 0.54 -17.78 -10.03
N ILE A 12 0.69 -16.68 -10.79
CA ILE A 12 1.75 -15.70 -10.56
C ILE A 12 1.61 -15.05 -9.18
N ARG A 13 0.39 -14.66 -8.77
CA ARG A 13 0.13 -14.10 -7.43
C ARG A 13 0.50 -15.10 -6.34
N PHE A 14 0.07 -16.36 -6.47
CA PHE A 14 0.41 -17.42 -5.52
C PHE A 14 1.92 -17.65 -5.44
N LYS A 15 2.58 -17.85 -6.58
CA LYS A 15 4.04 -18.03 -6.66
C LYS A 15 4.78 -16.87 -6.00
N ASN A 16 4.41 -15.64 -6.34
CA ASN A 16 5.09 -14.45 -5.81
C ASN A 16 4.78 -14.26 -4.33
N GLY A 17 3.57 -14.59 -3.88
CA GLY A 17 3.19 -14.62 -2.46
C GLY A 17 4.04 -15.61 -1.65
N VAL A 18 4.28 -16.82 -2.18
CA VAL A 18 5.21 -17.78 -1.55
C VAL A 18 6.62 -17.23 -1.52
N MET A 19 7.12 -16.68 -2.64
CA MET A 19 8.46 -16.12 -2.73
C MET A 19 8.69 -14.94 -1.76
N THR A 20 7.71 -14.02 -1.59
CA THR A 20 7.77 -12.96 -0.57
C THR A 20 7.62 -13.54 0.84
N GLY A 21 6.76 -14.55 0.99
CA GLY A 21 6.45 -15.21 2.25
C GLY A 21 7.58 -16.05 2.83
N VAL A 22 8.64 -16.35 2.06
CA VAL A 22 9.85 -17.06 2.50
C VAL A 22 11.12 -16.20 2.47
N TYR A 23 11.00 -14.94 2.06
CA TYR A 23 12.11 -13.98 2.00
C TYR A 23 12.72 -13.71 3.39
N PRO A 24 14.05 -13.57 3.58
CA PRO A 24 15.12 -13.48 2.58
C PRO A 24 15.61 -14.84 2.03
N GLY A 25 15.00 -15.95 2.44
CA GLY A 25 15.24 -17.26 1.85
C GLY A 25 14.74 -17.37 0.41
N SER A 26 15.01 -18.51 -0.21
CA SER A 26 14.63 -18.79 -1.59
C SER A 26 14.29 -20.27 -1.79
N PRO A 27 13.44 -20.61 -2.78
CA PRO A 27 13.17 -22.01 -3.12
C PRO A 27 14.42 -22.78 -3.58
N SER A 28 15.39 -22.11 -4.20
CA SER A 28 16.67 -22.76 -4.53
C SER A 28 17.46 -23.12 -3.28
N GLY A 29 17.46 -22.24 -2.26
CA GLY A 29 18.04 -22.56 -0.95
C GLY A 29 17.34 -23.74 -0.27
N PHE A 30 16.01 -23.84 -0.41
CA PHE A 30 15.25 -24.99 0.08
C PHE A 30 15.71 -26.29 -0.58
N LEU A 31 15.80 -26.30 -1.90
CA LEU A 31 16.26 -27.48 -2.64
C LEU A 31 17.67 -27.88 -2.23
N VAL A 32 18.59 -26.92 -2.05
CA VAL A 32 19.96 -27.22 -1.58
C VAL A 32 19.95 -27.87 -0.20
N VAL A 33 19.23 -27.30 0.77
CA VAL A 33 19.16 -27.84 2.14
C VAL A 33 18.53 -29.22 2.15
N VAL A 34 17.41 -29.42 1.44
CA VAL A 34 16.74 -30.72 1.37
C VAL A 34 17.58 -31.76 0.63
N SER A 35 18.26 -31.38 -0.45
CA SER A 35 19.13 -32.29 -1.20
C SER A 35 20.33 -32.69 -0.37
N TYR A 36 20.93 -31.75 0.37
CA TYR A 36 21.99 -32.02 1.31
C TYR A 36 21.53 -32.99 2.41
N MET A 37 20.39 -32.71 3.07
CA MET A 37 19.83 -33.55 4.14
C MET A 37 19.32 -34.91 3.66
N SER A 38 18.98 -35.05 2.39
CA SER A 38 18.60 -36.35 1.80
C SER A 38 19.82 -37.11 1.28
N GLY A 39 20.86 -36.39 0.83
CA GLY A 39 22.11 -36.91 0.30
C GLY A 39 23.08 -37.43 1.36
N THR A 40 22.97 -36.94 2.60
CA THR A 40 23.69 -37.45 3.78
C THR A 40 23.47 -38.95 4.01
N LYS A 41 22.34 -39.50 3.52
CA LYS A 41 22.08 -40.95 3.40
C LYS A 41 23.24 -41.70 2.73
N TYR A 42 23.73 -41.18 1.61
CA TYR A 42 24.75 -41.85 0.79
C TYR A 42 26.17 -41.64 1.33
N ALA A 43 26.38 -40.60 2.13
CA ALA A 43 27.67 -40.26 2.71
C ALA A 43 27.92 -40.86 4.10
N GLN A 44 26.94 -41.57 4.71
CA GLN A 44 26.98 -42.04 6.10
C GLN A 44 27.32 -40.94 7.13
N LEU A 45 27.07 -39.68 6.79
CA LEU A 45 27.24 -38.54 7.69
C LEU A 45 25.88 -38.21 8.30
N ASP A 46 25.78 -38.11 9.61
CA ASP A 46 24.57 -37.61 10.27
C ASP A 46 24.78 -36.19 10.82
N PRO A 47 24.64 -35.15 9.98
CA PRO A 47 24.68 -33.76 10.44
C PRO A 47 23.47 -33.37 11.29
N SER A 48 22.45 -34.24 11.41
CA SER A 48 21.28 -34.00 12.26
C SER A 48 21.49 -34.44 13.72
N LEU A 49 22.65 -35.02 14.06
CA LEU A 49 22.97 -35.52 15.41
C LEU A 49 21.90 -36.50 15.95
N GLY A 50 21.38 -37.40 15.10
CA GLY A 50 20.40 -38.43 15.48
C GLY A 50 18.93 -37.96 15.47
N LEU A 51 18.63 -36.75 15.00
CA LEU A 51 17.24 -36.26 14.91
C LEU A 51 16.41 -37.01 13.87
N ILE A 52 17.00 -37.36 12.72
CA ILE A 52 16.30 -38.08 11.64
C ILE A 52 15.81 -39.45 12.12
N THR A 53 16.66 -40.19 12.85
CA THR A 53 16.35 -41.51 13.42
C THR A 53 15.29 -41.43 14.51
N LYS A 54 15.36 -40.42 15.41
CA LYS A 54 14.33 -40.19 16.44
C LYS A 54 12.98 -39.74 15.89
N LEU A 55 12.96 -38.96 14.81
CA LEU A 55 11.72 -38.56 14.15
C LEU A 55 11.06 -39.75 13.43
N GLY A 56 11.87 -40.64 12.82
CA GLY A 56 11.39 -41.87 12.21
C GLY A 56 10.65 -42.80 13.17
N THR A 57 11.03 -42.82 14.46
CA THR A 57 10.33 -43.64 15.48
C THR A 57 8.99 -43.05 15.94
N HIS A 58 8.74 -41.76 15.73
CA HIS A 58 7.53 -41.05 16.22
C HIS A 58 6.57 -40.63 15.12
N ILE A 59 6.98 -40.64 13.85
CA ILE A 59 6.10 -40.40 12.71
C ILE A 59 5.69 -41.78 12.20
N PRO A 60 4.42 -42.22 12.40
CA PRO A 60 3.94 -43.48 11.83
C PRO A 60 3.79 -43.31 10.31
N ILE A 61 4.90 -43.38 9.59
CA ILE A 61 4.90 -43.41 8.13
C ILE A 61 4.46 -44.81 7.77
N SER A 62 3.18 -44.95 7.38
CA SER A 62 2.48 -46.13 6.85
C SER A 62 3.29 -47.43 6.80
N PRO A 63 2.80 -48.55 7.40
CA PRO A 63 3.48 -49.85 7.36
C PRO A 63 3.71 -50.40 5.93
N TYR A 64 3.12 -49.77 4.92
CA TYR A 64 3.29 -50.10 3.49
C TYR A 64 4.44 -49.33 2.80
N MET A 65 5.18 -48.47 3.50
CA MET A 65 6.34 -47.75 2.93
C MET A 65 7.66 -48.48 3.22
N LEU A 66 8.51 -48.63 2.20
CA LEU A 66 9.88 -49.14 2.38
C LEU A 66 10.68 -48.25 3.35
N GLU A 67 11.59 -48.83 4.14
CA GLU A 67 12.53 -48.10 5.01
C GLU A 67 13.28 -46.98 4.25
N ASP A 68 13.63 -47.25 2.99
CA ASP A 68 14.29 -46.29 2.12
C ASP A 68 13.43 -45.05 1.85
N SER A 69 12.12 -45.23 1.66
CA SER A 69 11.17 -44.13 1.48
C SER A 69 10.97 -43.36 2.79
N GLN A 70 10.94 -44.04 3.94
CA GLN A 70 10.81 -43.40 5.24
C GLN A 70 12.00 -42.49 5.56
N ARG A 71 13.24 -42.92 5.26
CA ARG A 71 14.45 -42.10 5.47
C ARG A 71 14.51 -40.88 4.55
N VAL A 72 14.08 -41.00 3.30
CA VAL A 72 13.98 -39.86 2.37
C VAL A 72 12.94 -38.85 2.86
N VAL A 73 11.76 -39.32 3.28
CA VAL A 73 10.73 -38.45 3.87
C VAL A 73 11.25 -37.76 5.13
N GLY A 74 11.96 -38.47 6.00
CA GLY A 74 12.63 -37.89 7.18
C GLY A 74 13.64 -36.80 6.81
N GLY A 75 14.49 -37.04 5.80
CA GLY A 75 15.45 -36.05 5.30
C GLY A 75 14.77 -34.79 4.74
N VAL A 76 13.66 -34.96 4.01
CA VAL A 76 12.84 -33.83 3.52
C VAL A 76 12.24 -33.04 4.69
N LEU A 77 11.68 -33.71 5.70
CA LEU A 77 11.08 -33.04 6.87
C LEU A 77 12.12 -32.27 7.67
N VAL A 78 13.25 -32.89 8.00
CA VAL A 78 14.34 -32.24 8.75
C VAL A 78 14.96 -31.11 7.93
N GLY A 79 15.21 -31.32 6.64
CA GLY A 79 15.71 -30.27 5.74
C GLY A 79 14.74 -29.08 5.63
N THR A 80 13.44 -29.34 5.57
CA THR A 80 12.41 -28.29 5.58
C THR A 80 12.44 -27.52 6.90
N GLY A 81 12.49 -28.21 8.05
CA GLY A 81 12.56 -27.59 9.37
C GLY A 81 13.81 -26.72 9.54
N LEU A 82 14.97 -27.21 9.12
CA LEU A 82 16.22 -26.45 9.12
C LEU A 82 16.13 -25.22 8.23
N TRP A 83 15.61 -25.35 7.02
CA TRP A 83 15.44 -24.22 6.10
C TRP A 83 14.50 -23.14 6.64
N VAL A 84 13.37 -23.53 7.22
CA VAL A 84 12.44 -22.60 7.90
C VAL A 84 13.12 -21.90 9.07
N THR A 85 13.90 -22.64 9.87
CA THR A 85 14.65 -22.09 11.01
C THR A 85 15.70 -21.08 10.54
N ILE A 86 16.44 -21.36 9.47
CA ILE A 86 17.39 -20.42 8.86
C ILE A 86 16.69 -19.14 8.43
N ILE A 87 15.55 -19.25 7.73
CA ILE A 87 14.77 -18.08 7.31
C ILE A 87 14.31 -17.27 8.52
N PHE A 88 13.81 -17.93 9.55
CA PHE A 88 13.39 -17.28 10.78
C PHE A 88 14.54 -16.51 11.44
N ILE A 89 15.73 -17.12 11.55
CA ILE A 89 16.93 -16.46 12.08
C ILE A 89 17.30 -15.25 11.21
N MET A 90 17.37 -15.41 9.89
CA MET A 90 17.71 -14.31 8.97
C MET A 90 16.71 -13.15 9.06
N ARG A 91 15.42 -13.43 9.18
CA ARG A 91 14.37 -12.41 9.35
C ARG A 91 14.55 -11.63 10.64
N ASN A 92 14.76 -12.33 11.75
CA ASN A 92 14.95 -11.68 13.05
C ASN A 92 16.25 -10.89 13.08
N ALA A 93 17.34 -11.40 12.50
CA ALA A 93 18.58 -10.66 12.34
C ALA A 93 18.37 -9.37 11.53
N LEU A 94 17.70 -9.46 10.39
CA LEU A 94 17.37 -8.28 9.57
C LEU A 94 16.48 -7.30 10.33
N LYS A 95 15.49 -7.78 11.07
CA LYS A 95 14.62 -6.94 11.91
C LYS A 95 15.39 -6.21 13.01
N CYS A 96 16.32 -6.89 13.68
CA CYS A 96 17.21 -6.27 14.67
C CYS A 96 18.10 -5.19 14.02
N LEU A 97 18.69 -5.48 12.86
CA LEU A 97 19.48 -4.50 12.11
C LEU A 97 18.65 -3.28 11.74
N LEU A 98 17.43 -3.48 11.22
CA LEU A 98 16.53 -2.39 10.84
C LEU A 98 15.94 -1.62 12.04
N SER A 99 15.99 -2.18 13.25
CA SER A 99 15.57 -1.50 14.48
C SER A 99 16.59 -0.48 14.97
N TRP A 100 17.83 -0.52 14.47
CA TRP A 100 18.85 0.46 14.80
C TRP A 100 18.71 1.71 13.91
N HIS A 101 18.61 2.87 14.56
CA HIS A 101 18.34 4.15 13.91
C HIS A 101 19.50 5.15 13.97
N GLY A 102 20.67 4.73 14.47
CA GLY A 102 21.83 5.61 14.62
C GLY A 102 22.31 6.21 13.30
N TRP A 103 22.01 5.55 12.18
CA TRP A 103 22.32 6.05 10.83
C TRP A 103 21.65 7.40 10.51
N MET A 104 20.50 7.72 11.12
CA MET A 104 19.75 8.96 10.85
C MET A 104 20.48 10.21 11.34
N TYR A 105 21.37 10.07 12.32
CA TYR A 105 22.09 11.18 12.94
C TYR A 105 23.47 11.43 12.32
N ASN A 106 23.87 10.65 11.31
CA ASN A 106 25.11 10.92 10.58
C ASN A 106 24.96 12.23 9.79
N ARG A 107 26.04 13.02 9.75
CA ARG A 107 26.10 14.24 8.95
C ARG A 107 26.07 13.89 7.46
N HIS A 108 25.35 14.68 6.66
CA HIS A 108 25.35 14.51 5.21
C HIS A 108 26.78 14.59 4.66
N GLY A 109 27.20 13.58 3.90
CA GLY A 109 28.54 13.48 3.31
C GLY A 109 29.58 12.72 4.15
N SER A 110 29.32 12.39 5.42
CA SER A 110 30.20 11.52 6.22
C SER A 110 29.42 10.34 6.83
N VAL A 111 29.89 9.13 6.54
CA VAL A 111 29.31 7.89 7.09
C VAL A 111 30.30 7.30 8.07
N SER A 112 29.90 7.19 9.34
CA SER A 112 30.74 6.53 10.35
C SER A 112 31.02 5.07 10.00
N TRP A 113 32.19 4.56 10.38
CA TRP A 113 32.57 3.17 10.12
C TRP A 113 31.54 2.16 10.67
N GLY A 114 30.95 2.43 11.85
CA GLY A 114 29.87 1.62 12.40
C GLY A 114 28.63 1.59 11.51
N THR A 115 28.27 2.71 10.86
CA THR A 115 27.17 2.75 9.91
C THR A 115 27.52 2.01 8.62
N GLN A 116 28.76 2.11 8.13
CA GLN A 116 29.20 1.35 6.95
C GLN A 116 29.12 -0.16 7.20
N LEU A 117 29.56 -0.61 8.37
CA LEU A 117 29.47 -2.01 8.80
C LEU A 117 28.00 -2.44 8.91
N TRP A 118 27.14 -1.62 9.49
CA TRP A 118 25.70 -1.88 9.54
C TRP A 118 25.07 -1.97 8.14
N ILE A 119 25.39 -1.05 7.22
CA ILE A 119 24.91 -1.11 5.82
C ILE A 119 25.33 -2.43 5.16
N LEU A 120 26.57 -2.86 5.37
CA LEU A 120 27.08 -4.13 4.86
C LEU A 120 26.23 -5.30 5.38
N PHE A 121 25.98 -5.36 6.68
CA PHE A 121 25.14 -6.40 7.29
C PHE A 121 23.69 -6.35 6.77
N VAL A 122 23.07 -5.17 6.70
CA VAL A 122 21.72 -5.03 6.12
C VAL A 122 21.70 -5.59 4.71
N LYS A 123 22.67 -5.25 3.85
CA LYS A 123 22.75 -5.77 2.48
C LYS A 123 22.98 -7.28 2.43
N LEU A 124 23.79 -7.83 3.33
CA LEU A 124 24.05 -9.27 3.42
C LEU A 124 22.78 -10.05 3.79
N PHE A 125 22.03 -9.57 4.78
CA PHE A 125 20.80 -10.22 5.25
C PHE A 125 19.57 -9.89 4.41
N SER A 126 19.63 -8.83 3.59
CA SER A 126 18.52 -8.40 2.76
C SER A 126 18.24 -9.28 1.56
N GLY A 127 18.95 -10.39 1.31
CA GLY A 127 18.65 -11.32 0.21
C GLY A 127 18.87 -10.73 -1.19
N ARG A 128 18.60 -11.54 -2.23
CA ARG A 128 18.77 -11.13 -3.64
C ARG A 128 17.42 -10.94 -4.32
N LYS A 129 17.29 -9.88 -5.15
CA LYS A 129 16.11 -9.56 -5.98
C LYS A 129 14.81 -9.47 -5.17
N PRO A 130 14.69 -8.52 -4.22
CA PRO A 130 13.45 -8.33 -3.48
C PRO A 130 12.30 -7.94 -4.42
N MET A 131 11.13 -8.45 -4.10
CA MET A 131 9.83 -8.04 -4.65
C MET A 131 9.14 -7.09 -3.68
N LEU A 132 8.08 -6.42 -4.13
CA LEU A 132 7.42 -5.33 -3.41
C LEU A 132 7.16 -5.63 -1.92
N TYR A 133 6.65 -6.83 -1.61
CA TYR A 133 6.30 -7.23 -0.25
C TYR A 133 7.36 -8.08 0.47
N SER A 134 8.54 -8.28 -0.13
CA SER A 134 9.60 -9.15 0.41
C SER A 134 10.04 -8.79 1.84
N PHE A 135 10.05 -7.51 2.19
CA PHE A 135 10.53 -7.06 3.49
C PHE A 135 9.45 -6.96 4.57
N GLN A 136 8.16 -7.11 4.24
CA GLN A 136 7.05 -6.83 5.16
C GLN A 136 7.15 -7.59 6.49
N SER A 137 7.53 -8.86 6.46
CA SER A 137 7.71 -9.68 7.66
C SER A 137 8.99 -9.37 8.45
N SER A 138 9.92 -8.63 7.86
CA SER A 138 11.22 -8.28 8.45
C SER A 138 11.28 -6.84 8.95
N LEU A 139 10.26 -6.03 8.67
CA LEU A 139 10.19 -4.66 9.18
C LEU A 139 10.06 -4.65 10.71
N PRO A 140 10.76 -3.74 11.40
CA PRO A 140 10.59 -3.55 12.83
C PRO A 140 9.19 -3.02 13.13
N ARG A 141 8.68 -3.35 14.32
CA ARG A 141 7.44 -2.73 14.80
C ARG A 141 7.71 -1.28 15.17
N LEU A 142 6.72 -0.42 15.00
CA LEU A 142 6.82 0.97 15.44
C LEU A 142 7.03 0.98 16.97
N PRO A 143 8.11 1.61 17.47
CA PRO A 143 8.39 1.65 18.91
C PRO A 143 7.38 2.55 19.63
N VAL A 144 7.08 2.22 20.89
CA VAL A 144 6.25 3.05 21.78
C VAL A 144 7.20 3.94 22.62
N PRO A 145 7.26 5.25 22.40
CA PRO A 145 8.15 6.14 23.14
C PRO A 145 7.81 6.20 24.64
N PRO A 146 8.79 6.38 25.54
CA PRO A 146 8.51 6.60 26.96
C PRO A 146 7.65 7.84 27.21
N VAL A 147 6.72 7.76 28.17
CA VAL A 147 5.82 8.88 28.53
C VAL A 147 6.61 10.13 28.89
N LYS A 148 7.67 9.99 29.68
CA LYS A 148 8.55 11.09 30.09
C LYS A 148 9.18 11.81 28.90
N ASP A 149 9.70 11.05 27.93
CA ASP A 149 10.30 11.64 26.72
C ASP A 149 9.26 12.33 25.85
N THR A 150 8.06 11.74 25.73
CA THR A 150 6.95 12.37 25.02
C THR A 150 6.50 13.67 25.71
N CYS A 151 6.36 13.70 27.04
CA CYS A 151 5.97 14.89 27.78
C CYS A 151 7.04 15.99 27.68
N ARG A 152 8.32 15.64 27.79
CA ARG A 152 9.43 16.59 27.61
C ARG A 152 9.39 17.22 26.22
N ARG A 153 9.33 16.42 25.16
CA ARG A 153 9.29 16.91 23.77
C ARG A 153 8.01 17.71 23.48
N TYR A 154 6.89 17.33 24.08
CA TYR A 154 5.65 18.10 24.03
C TYR A 154 5.84 19.50 24.63
N LEU A 155 6.37 19.61 25.85
CA LEU A 155 6.62 20.90 26.50
C LEU A 155 7.63 21.75 25.71
N GLU A 156 8.72 21.15 25.23
CA GLU A 156 9.68 21.82 24.34
C GLU A 156 9.01 22.42 23.10
N SER A 157 8.07 21.68 22.49
CA SER A 157 7.33 22.15 21.31
C SER A 157 6.23 23.18 21.64
N ALA A 158 5.65 23.12 22.84
CA ALA A 158 4.58 24.02 23.28
C ALA A 158 5.12 25.37 23.78
N ARG A 159 6.34 25.39 24.33
CA ARG A 159 6.96 26.58 24.90
C ARG A 159 6.90 27.84 24.02
N PRO A 160 7.26 27.80 22.71
CA PRO A 160 7.20 29.00 21.86
C PRO A 160 5.77 29.48 21.53
N LEU A 161 4.73 28.74 21.93
CA LEU A 161 3.33 29.03 21.62
C LEU A 161 2.56 29.62 22.82
N MET A 162 3.22 29.79 23.97
CA MET A 162 2.60 30.09 25.25
C MET A 162 3.40 31.14 26.03
N ASP A 163 2.72 31.95 26.83
CA ASP A 163 3.36 32.80 27.82
C ASP A 163 3.86 31.98 29.03
N ASP A 164 4.53 32.65 29.97
CA ASP A 164 5.12 32.00 31.15
C ASP A 164 4.09 31.36 32.06
N GLU A 165 2.96 32.03 32.30
CA GLU A 165 1.92 31.53 33.20
C GLU A 165 1.25 30.28 32.61
N GLN A 166 0.90 30.33 31.33
CA GLN A 166 0.36 29.20 30.57
C GLN A 166 1.34 28.03 30.53
N TYR A 167 2.62 28.30 30.31
CA TYR A 167 3.64 27.26 30.25
C TYR A 167 3.86 26.58 31.60
N VAL A 168 3.93 27.34 32.70
CA VAL A 168 4.03 26.79 34.07
C VAL A 168 2.83 25.90 34.38
N ARG A 169 1.62 26.35 34.01
CA ARG A 169 0.42 25.52 34.14
C ARG A 169 0.54 24.22 33.32
N MET A 170 1.01 24.31 32.08
CA MET A 170 1.15 23.14 31.21
C MET A 170 2.19 22.16 31.73
N GLU A 171 3.30 22.65 32.28
CA GLU A 171 4.31 21.84 32.93
C GLU A 171 3.73 21.07 34.13
N GLY A 172 2.90 21.72 34.94
CA GLY A 172 2.16 21.10 36.03
C GLY A 172 1.27 19.94 35.56
N LEU A 173 0.45 20.18 34.53
CA LEU A 173 -0.43 19.16 33.95
C LEU A 173 0.35 17.98 33.34
N ALA A 174 1.45 18.26 32.65
CA ALA A 174 2.31 17.22 32.06
C ALA A 174 2.95 16.34 33.16
N LYS A 175 3.42 16.94 34.25
CA LYS A 175 3.95 16.20 35.42
C LYS A 175 2.88 15.35 36.08
N GLU A 176 1.67 15.88 36.24
CA GLU A 176 0.54 15.13 36.80
C GLU A 176 0.18 13.92 35.91
N PHE A 177 0.12 14.12 34.59
CA PHE A 177 -0.12 13.05 33.63
C PHE A 177 0.99 11.98 33.69
N GLU A 178 2.26 12.38 33.70
CA GLU A 178 3.41 11.47 33.79
C GLU A 178 3.36 10.60 35.06
N LYS A 179 2.92 11.16 36.19
CA LYS A 179 2.85 10.45 37.48
C LYS A 179 1.62 9.55 37.60
N ASN A 180 0.47 10.00 37.10
CA ASN A 180 -0.83 9.38 37.36
C ASN A 180 -1.33 8.54 36.17
N LEU A 181 -2.01 9.18 35.21
CA LEU A 181 -2.74 8.47 34.15
C LEU A 181 -1.82 7.89 33.06
N GLY A 182 -0.72 8.59 32.75
CA GLY A 182 0.22 8.25 31.68
C GLY A 182 0.76 6.83 31.76
N PRO A 183 1.28 6.35 32.91
CA PRO A 183 1.76 4.97 33.07
C PRO A 183 0.72 3.90 32.75
N ARG A 184 -0.54 4.12 33.15
CA ARG A 184 -1.64 3.19 32.87
C ARG A 184 -1.97 3.14 31.38
N LEU A 185 -2.07 4.29 30.72
CA LEU A 185 -2.32 4.36 29.28
C LEU A 185 -1.14 3.76 28.49
N GLN A 186 0.09 4.03 28.91
CA GLN A 186 1.30 3.48 28.32
C GLN A 186 1.33 1.95 28.41
N TRP A 187 0.84 1.37 29.51
CA TRP A 187 0.72 -0.07 29.64
C TRP A 187 -0.22 -0.66 28.58
N TYR A 188 -1.42 -0.08 28.40
CA TYR A 188 -2.34 -0.52 27.35
C TYR A 188 -1.75 -0.34 25.95
N LEU A 189 -1.02 0.76 25.70
CA LEU A 189 -0.36 1.02 24.42
C LEU A 189 0.74 0.00 24.11
N LYS A 190 1.53 -0.39 25.13
CA LYS A 190 2.53 -1.46 25.03
C LYS A 190 1.87 -2.79 24.69
N LEU A 191 0.81 -3.16 25.41
CA LEU A 191 0.03 -4.36 25.11
C LEU A 191 -0.43 -4.33 23.64
N LYS A 192 -1.06 -3.24 23.18
CA LYS A 192 -1.48 -3.10 21.77
C LYS A 192 -0.32 -3.31 20.79
N SER A 193 0.87 -2.74 21.07
CA SER A 193 2.04 -2.89 20.20
C SER A 193 2.61 -4.32 20.13
N TRP A 194 2.22 -5.20 21.07
CA TRP A 194 2.58 -6.62 21.00
C TRP A 194 1.72 -7.41 20.03
N TRP A 195 0.44 -7.03 19.89
CA TRP A 195 -0.55 -7.74 19.07
C TRP A 195 -0.75 -7.10 17.69
N ALA A 196 -0.58 -5.78 17.58
CA ALA A 196 -0.70 -5.07 16.31
C ALA A 196 0.61 -5.11 15.50
N SER A 197 0.49 -5.13 14.17
CA SER A 197 1.63 -4.93 13.26
C SER A 197 2.21 -3.52 13.40
N ASN A 198 1.33 -2.53 13.58
CA ASN A 198 1.63 -1.15 13.94
C ASN A 198 0.54 -0.67 14.90
N TYR A 199 0.92 -0.15 16.07
CA TYR A 199 -0.05 0.22 17.11
C TYR A 199 -0.84 1.50 16.80
N VAL A 200 -0.45 2.25 15.77
CA VAL A 200 -1.05 3.55 15.40
C VAL A 200 -1.94 3.45 14.17
N SER A 201 -1.64 2.56 13.22
CA SER A 201 -2.23 2.62 11.87
C SER A 201 -3.76 2.55 11.80
N ASP A 202 -4.38 1.68 12.58
CA ASP A 202 -5.84 1.54 12.66
C ASP A 202 -6.51 2.79 13.23
N TRP A 203 -5.98 3.31 14.35
CA TRP A 203 -6.47 4.53 14.96
C TRP A 203 -6.21 5.77 14.10
N TRP A 204 -5.07 5.82 13.41
CA TRP A 204 -4.76 6.91 12.49
C TRP A 204 -5.74 6.93 11.33
N GLU A 205 -5.98 5.78 10.68
CA GLU A 205 -6.96 5.67 9.61
C GLU A 205 -8.37 6.06 10.10
N GLU A 206 -8.82 5.48 11.22
CA GLU A 206 -10.16 5.71 11.74
C GLU A 206 -10.38 7.14 12.24
N TYR A 207 -9.58 7.61 13.19
CA TYR A 207 -9.86 8.85 13.92
C TYR A 207 -9.38 10.10 13.17
N ILE A 208 -8.29 10.02 12.40
CA ILE A 208 -7.77 11.19 11.68
C ILE A 208 -8.46 11.37 10.34
N TYR A 209 -8.75 10.28 9.62
CA TYR A 209 -9.34 10.38 8.29
C TYR A 209 -10.82 10.03 8.27
N LEU A 210 -11.20 8.87 8.79
CA LEU A 210 -12.53 8.31 8.53
C LEU A 210 -13.64 8.88 9.42
N ARG A 211 -13.33 9.38 10.62
CA ARG A 211 -14.31 10.01 11.52
C ARG A 211 -14.50 11.51 11.30
N GLY A 212 -13.58 12.18 10.61
CA GLY A 212 -13.78 13.58 10.21
C GLY A 212 -15.08 13.73 9.39
N ARG A 213 -15.95 14.67 9.79
CA ARG A 213 -17.24 14.92 9.12
C ARG A 213 -17.21 16.09 8.13
N GLY A 214 -16.15 16.90 8.19
CA GLY A 214 -15.93 18.00 7.26
C GLY A 214 -15.59 17.53 5.84
N PRO A 215 -15.63 18.45 4.86
CA PRO A 215 -15.27 18.19 3.47
C PRO A 215 -13.85 17.62 3.31
N ILE A 216 -13.66 16.57 2.51
CA ILE A 216 -12.33 15.98 2.28
C ILE A 216 -11.57 16.62 1.11
N MET A 217 -12.30 17.20 0.14
CA MET A 217 -11.74 17.78 -1.08
C MET A 217 -10.54 18.71 -0.83
N VAL A 218 -10.64 19.60 0.16
CA VAL A 218 -9.57 20.56 0.50
C VAL A 218 -8.85 20.22 1.80
N ASN A 219 -9.49 19.51 2.73
CA ASN A 219 -8.94 19.28 4.08
C ASN A 219 -8.20 17.94 4.21
N GLY A 220 -8.27 17.05 3.21
CA GLY A 220 -7.66 15.73 3.27
C GLY A 220 -7.07 15.23 1.96
N ASN A 221 -7.68 15.57 0.82
CA ASN A 221 -7.16 15.19 -0.49
C ASN A 221 -5.94 16.04 -0.86
N TYR A 222 -5.07 15.46 -1.66
CA TYR A 222 -3.89 16.11 -2.21
C TYR A 222 -3.81 15.83 -3.71
N TYR A 223 -3.04 16.64 -4.42
CA TYR A 223 -2.81 16.45 -5.85
C TYR A 223 -1.31 16.35 -6.15
N ALA A 224 -1.01 15.80 -7.33
CA ALA A 224 0.31 15.86 -7.93
C ALA A 224 0.17 16.46 -9.33
N MET A 225 1.18 17.22 -9.75
CA MET A 225 1.20 17.85 -11.05
C MET A 225 1.99 16.98 -12.04
N ASP A 226 1.50 16.89 -13.28
CA ASP A 226 2.23 16.25 -14.39
C ASP A 226 3.46 17.10 -14.79
N PHE A 227 4.27 16.61 -15.74
CA PHE A 227 5.39 17.35 -16.29
C PHE A 227 4.98 18.75 -16.78
N LEU A 228 5.66 19.79 -16.27
CA LEU A 228 5.39 21.19 -16.61
C LEU A 228 5.86 21.58 -18.01
N TYR A 229 6.93 20.95 -18.50
CA TYR A 229 7.67 21.39 -19.68
C TYR A 229 7.71 20.35 -20.81
N ALA A 230 7.06 19.20 -20.63
CA ALA A 230 7.08 18.11 -21.60
C ALA A 230 5.65 17.73 -22.00
N PHE A 231 5.32 17.94 -23.27
CA PHE A 231 3.99 17.66 -23.83
C PHE A 231 4.12 16.69 -25.02
N PRO A 232 4.05 15.36 -24.79
CA PRO A 232 4.23 14.38 -25.85
C PRO A 232 3.18 14.45 -26.97
N SER A 233 2.01 15.03 -26.70
CA SER A 233 0.93 15.29 -27.66
C SER A 233 0.03 16.40 -27.15
N HIS A 234 -0.58 17.18 -28.05
CA HIS A 234 -1.61 18.16 -27.70
C HIS A 234 -3.03 17.59 -27.79
N ILE A 235 -3.18 16.34 -28.23
CA ILE A 235 -4.47 15.68 -28.36
C ILE A 235 -4.81 15.04 -27.00
N GLN A 236 -5.82 15.58 -26.31
CA GLN A 236 -6.26 15.12 -24.99
C GLN A 236 -6.58 13.61 -24.99
N ALA A 237 -7.32 13.13 -26.00
CA ALA A 237 -7.68 11.72 -26.12
C ALA A 237 -6.44 10.80 -26.24
N ALA A 238 -5.45 11.22 -27.02
CA ALA A 238 -4.20 10.48 -27.22
C ALA A 238 -3.37 10.43 -25.94
N ARG A 239 -3.26 11.55 -25.21
CA ARG A 239 -2.60 11.59 -23.89
C ARG A 239 -3.33 10.68 -22.91
N ALA A 240 -4.65 10.79 -22.81
CA ALA A 240 -5.47 9.97 -21.92
C ALA A 240 -5.29 8.46 -22.23
N GLY A 241 -5.35 8.07 -23.51
CA GLY A 241 -5.12 6.69 -23.94
C GLY A 241 -3.77 6.12 -23.50
N ASN A 242 -2.69 6.89 -23.66
CA ASN A 242 -1.34 6.49 -23.22
C ASN A 242 -1.20 6.44 -21.70
N VAL A 243 -1.70 7.46 -20.98
CA VAL A 243 -1.63 7.53 -19.52
C VAL A 243 -2.43 6.40 -18.87
N ILE A 244 -3.67 6.18 -19.30
CA ILE A 244 -4.51 5.06 -18.82
C ILE A 244 -3.81 3.72 -19.07
N HIS A 245 -3.24 3.51 -20.26
CA HIS A 245 -2.50 2.28 -20.56
C HIS A 245 -1.30 2.10 -19.63
N ALA A 246 -0.49 3.15 -19.42
CA ALA A 246 0.68 3.12 -18.53
C ALA A 246 0.30 2.84 -17.07
N ILE A 247 -0.76 3.48 -16.56
CA ILE A 247 -1.33 3.23 -15.23
C ILE A 247 -1.76 1.77 -15.09
N MET A 248 -2.40 1.21 -16.12
CA MET A 248 -2.83 -0.20 -16.11
C MET A 248 -1.64 -1.18 -16.19
N LEU A 249 -0.56 -0.83 -16.90
CA LEU A 249 0.69 -1.60 -16.86
C LEU A 249 1.34 -1.58 -15.48
N TYR A 250 1.32 -0.43 -14.81
CA TYR A 250 1.78 -0.29 -13.43
C TYR A 250 0.95 -1.15 -12.48
N ARG A 251 -0.38 -1.03 -12.55
CA ARG A 251 -1.33 -1.87 -11.78
C ARG A 251 -1.06 -3.35 -11.98
N ARG A 252 -0.78 -3.79 -13.21
CA ARG A 252 -0.44 -5.19 -13.49
C ARG A 252 0.84 -5.66 -12.79
N LYS A 253 1.86 -4.80 -12.69
CA LYS A 253 3.11 -5.11 -11.97
C LYS A 253 2.85 -5.14 -10.46
N LEU A 254 2.10 -4.16 -9.95
CA LEU A 254 1.66 -4.06 -8.56
C LEU A 254 0.89 -5.31 -8.11
N ASP A 255 -0.15 -5.68 -8.87
CA ASP A 255 -1.00 -6.86 -8.64
C ASP A 255 -0.22 -8.18 -8.58
N ARG A 256 0.95 -8.21 -9.23
CA ARG A 256 1.84 -9.37 -9.26
C ARG A 256 3.00 -9.22 -8.27
N ALA A 257 3.02 -8.19 -7.42
CA ALA A 257 4.12 -7.86 -6.52
C ALA A 257 5.49 -7.71 -7.23
N GLN A 258 5.51 -7.37 -8.53
CA GLN A 258 6.72 -7.31 -9.36
C GLN A 258 7.46 -5.97 -9.28
N LEU A 259 6.88 -4.97 -8.59
CA LEU A 259 7.59 -3.73 -8.31
C LEU A 259 8.73 -4.00 -7.32
N LYS A 260 9.80 -3.22 -7.43
CA LYS A 260 10.85 -3.23 -6.41
C LYS A 260 10.35 -2.50 -5.17
N PRO A 261 10.72 -2.94 -3.95
CA PRO A 261 10.44 -2.17 -2.75
C PRO A 261 11.04 -0.77 -2.84
N LEU A 262 10.37 0.18 -2.19
CA LEU A 262 10.94 1.48 -1.93
C LEU A 262 12.07 1.32 -0.90
N MET A 263 13.27 1.82 -1.24
CA MET A 263 14.46 1.72 -0.41
C MET A 263 14.99 3.13 -0.11
N LEU A 264 15.10 3.50 1.16
CA LEU A 264 15.81 4.69 1.59
C LEU A 264 17.32 4.41 1.57
N LEU A 265 18.10 5.34 0.99
CA LEU A 265 19.56 5.21 0.79
C LEU A 265 19.95 3.88 0.11
N ASN A 266 19.09 3.35 -0.76
CA ASN A 266 19.24 2.04 -1.42
C ASN A 266 19.54 0.86 -0.46
N THR A 267 19.20 1.00 0.83
CA THR A 267 19.59 0.04 1.88
C THR A 267 18.44 -0.27 2.84
N ILE A 268 17.66 0.73 3.24
CA ILE A 268 16.59 0.58 4.23
C ILE A 268 15.26 0.38 3.51
N PRO A 269 14.61 -0.80 3.61
CA PRO A 269 13.32 -1.02 2.99
C PRO A 269 12.21 -0.24 3.71
N MET A 270 11.29 0.32 2.94
CA MET A 270 10.09 0.99 3.45
C MET A 270 8.86 0.07 3.38
N CYS A 271 7.90 0.31 4.28
CA CYS A 271 6.62 -0.38 4.25
C CYS A 271 5.90 -0.14 2.92
N SER A 272 5.45 -1.22 2.29
CA SER A 272 4.68 -1.20 1.03
C SER A 272 3.20 -1.55 1.23
N SER A 273 2.64 -1.53 2.45
CA SER A 273 1.24 -1.97 2.68
C SER A 273 0.22 -1.08 1.96
N GLN A 274 0.46 0.23 1.90
CA GLN A 274 -0.45 1.19 1.27
C GLN A 274 -0.65 0.94 -0.24
N TYR A 275 0.31 0.28 -0.90
CA TYR A 275 0.25 -0.07 -2.31
C TYR A 275 -0.94 -0.98 -2.66
N GLU A 276 -1.44 -1.77 -1.70
CA GLU A 276 -2.61 -2.65 -1.89
C GLU A 276 -3.87 -1.86 -2.24
N ARG A 277 -4.03 -0.66 -1.66
CA ARG A 277 -5.23 0.18 -1.77
C ARG A 277 -5.11 1.27 -2.84
N MET A 278 -4.08 1.22 -3.69
CA MET A 278 -3.88 2.23 -4.74
C MET A 278 -5.00 2.18 -5.80
N PHE A 279 -5.41 0.98 -6.21
CA PHE A 279 -6.43 0.77 -7.25
C PHE A 279 -7.69 0.14 -6.66
N ASN A 280 -8.80 0.25 -7.41
CA ASN A 280 -10.08 -0.39 -7.07
C ASN A 280 -10.59 -0.03 -5.68
N THR A 281 -10.23 1.15 -5.20
CA THR A 281 -10.47 1.58 -3.83
C THR A 281 -11.27 2.87 -3.84
N SER A 282 -12.24 2.97 -2.96
CA SER A 282 -13.01 4.18 -2.74
C SER A 282 -13.38 4.31 -1.27
N ARG A 283 -13.40 5.53 -0.78
CA ARG A 283 -13.91 5.90 0.53
C ARG A 283 -15.43 6.03 0.44
N VAL A 284 -16.15 5.22 1.18
CA VAL A 284 -17.61 5.24 1.24
C VAL A 284 -18.05 6.08 2.44
N PRO A 285 -18.88 7.12 2.24
CA PRO A 285 -19.35 7.95 3.35
C PRO A 285 -20.23 7.14 4.31
N GLY A 286 -20.02 7.33 5.61
CA GLY A 286 -20.94 6.86 6.65
C GLY A 286 -21.45 8.04 7.48
N VAL A 287 -22.48 7.83 8.31
CA VAL A 287 -23.06 8.90 9.14
C VAL A 287 -22.01 9.39 10.17
N ASP A 288 -21.44 8.46 10.93
CA ASP A 288 -20.45 8.76 11.97
C ASP A 288 -19.02 8.44 11.55
N THR A 289 -18.83 7.45 10.68
CA THR A 289 -17.50 6.98 10.26
C THR A 289 -17.57 6.46 8.83
N ASP A 290 -16.67 6.96 7.99
CA ASP A 290 -16.53 6.49 6.62
C ASP A 290 -15.83 5.13 6.60
N THR A 291 -15.95 4.41 5.49
CA THR A 291 -15.28 3.11 5.32
C THR A 291 -14.46 3.08 4.04
N ILE A 292 -13.37 2.32 4.03
CA ILE A 292 -12.59 2.08 2.81
C ILE A 292 -13.12 0.81 2.14
N GLN A 293 -13.73 0.97 0.97
CA GLN A 293 -14.11 -0.13 0.11
C GLN A 293 -12.95 -0.45 -0.83
N HIS A 294 -12.41 -1.67 -0.74
CA HIS A 294 -11.44 -2.21 -1.69
C HIS A 294 -12.03 -3.43 -2.39
N VAL A 295 -11.91 -3.51 -3.71
CA VAL A 295 -12.30 -4.71 -4.47
C VAL A 295 -11.10 -5.37 -5.15
N ASP A 296 -11.00 -6.69 -5.00
CA ASP A 296 -9.84 -7.48 -5.44
C ASP A 296 -9.55 -7.36 -6.94
N GLU A 297 -10.60 -7.21 -7.75
CA GLU A 297 -10.50 -7.10 -9.20
C GLU A 297 -11.49 -6.08 -9.77
N SER A 298 -10.99 -5.24 -10.68
CA SER A 298 -11.78 -4.34 -11.51
C SER A 298 -11.25 -4.34 -12.94
N LYS A 299 -12.15 -4.39 -13.93
CA LYS A 299 -11.81 -4.48 -15.35
C LYS A 299 -12.19 -3.22 -16.14
N HIS A 300 -12.67 -2.19 -15.44
CA HIS A 300 -13.11 -0.93 -16.03
C HIS A 300 -12.56 0.26 -15.23
N ILE A 301 -12.58 1.42 -15.87
CA ILE A 301 -12.39 2.73 -15.24
C ILE A 301 -13.71 3.50 -15.30
N ALA A 302 -13.84 4.53 -14.48
CA ALA A 302 -14.91 5.52 -14.60
C ALA A 302 -14.31 6.78 -15.22
N VAL A 303 -14.96 7.30 -16.25
CA VAL A 303 -14.56 8.53 -16.94
C VAL A 303 -15.65 9.58 -16.78
N PHE A 304 -15.28 10.79 -16.42
CA PHE A 304 -16.17 11.95 -16.42
C PHE A 304 -15.82 12.88 -17.57
N ASN A 305 -16.84 13.36 -18.28
CA ASN A 305 -16.72 14.41 -19.28
C ASN A 305 -18.03 15.20 -19.33
N LYS A 306 -17.95 16.54 -19.22
CA LYS A 306 -19.09 17.48 -19.36
C LYS A 306 -20.37 17.04 -18.63
N GLY A 307 -20.24 16.72 -17.35
CA GLY A 307 -21.39 16.37 -16.49
C GLY A 307 -21.88 14.93 -16.61
N ARG A 308 -21.19 14.06 -17.35
CA ARG A 308 -21.63 12.68 -17.60
C ARG A 308 -20.59 11.66 -17.18
N PHE A 309 -21.07 10.51 -16.72
CA PHE A 309 -20.23 9.40 -16.26
C PHE A 309 -20.25 8.24 -17.26
N PHE A 310 -19.07 7.73 -17.59
CA PHE A 310 -18.88 6.65 -18.54
C PHE A 310 -18.14 5.50 -17.88
N LYS A 311 -18.71 4.29 -17.98
CA LYS A 311 -18.03 3.05 -17.61
C LYS A 311 -17.22 2.55 -18.80
N VAL A 312 -15.90 2.59 -18.70
CA VAL A 312 -15.00 2.25 -19.80
C VAL A 312 -14.26 0.95 -19.50
N TRP A 313 -14.48 -0.08 -20.32
CA TRP A 313 -13.74 -1.33 -20.22
C TRP A 313 -12.33 -1.16 -20.77
N VAL A 314 -11.34 -1.61 -20.00
CA VAL A 314 -9.91 -1.52 -20.39
C VAL A 314 -9.33 -2.88 -20.78
N PHE A 315 -10.15 -3.93 -20.80
CA PHE A 315 -9.76 -5.27 -21.23
C PHE A 315 -10.70 -5.82 -22.30
N TYR A 316 -10.14 -6.52 -23.29
CA TYR A 316 -10.88 -7.29 -24.28
C TYR A 316 -10.26 -8.70 -24.39
N ASP A 317 -11.08 -9.74 -24.25
CA ASP A 317 -10.65 -11.16 -24.16
C ASP A 317 -9.45 -11.42 -23.23
N GLY A 318 -9.43 -10.76 -22.06
CA GLY A 318 -8.36 -10.90 -21.07
C GLY A 318 -7.05 -10.17 -21.39
N ARG A 319 -6.96 -9.52 -22.56
CA ARG A 319 -5.86 -8.63 -22.95
C ARG A 319 -6.17 -7.19 -22.53
N LEU A 320 -5.15 -6.49 -22.04
CA LEU A 320 -5.22 -5.04 -21.83
C LEU A 320 -5.30 -4.34 -23.19
N LEU A 321 -6.24 -3.41 -23.35
CA LEU A 321 -6.35 -2.61 -24.57
C LEU A 321 -5.08 -1.79 -24.82
N LEU A 322 -4.69 -1.68 -26.10
CA LEU A 322 -3.57 -0.86 -26.56
C LEU A 322 -3.91 0.64 -26.41
N PRO A 323 -2.89 1.53 -26.35
CA PRO A 323 -3.13 2.97 -26.22
C PRO A 323 -4.13 3.53 -27.25
N ARG A 324 -4.00 3.15 -28.52
CA ARG A 324 -4.91 3.60 -29.60
C ARG A 324 -6.35 3.08 -29.44
N GLU A 325 -6.54 1.88 -28.90
CA GLU A 325 -7.88 1.32 -28.62
C GLU A 325 -8.56 2.08 -27.46
N ILE A 326 -7.79 2.53 -26.47
CA ILE A 326 -8.30 3.35 -25.36
C ILE A 326 -8.55 4.79 -25.84
N GLU A 327 -7.63 5.36 -26.63
CA GLU A 327 -7.78 6.67 -27.26
C GLU A 327 -9.08 6.77 -28.07
N GLN A 328 -9.41 5.77 -28.90
CA GLN A 328 -10.67 5.74 -29.64
C GLN A 328 -11.91 5.78 -28.73
N GLN A 329 -11.84 5.16 -27.54
CA GLN A 329 -12.93 5.27 -26.56
C GLN A 329 -13.01 6.68 -25.98
N MET A 330 -11.87 7.33 -25.72
CA MET A 330 -11.85 8.72 -25.24
C MET A 330 -12.33 9.70 -26.32
N GLU A 331 -11.93 9.51 -27.58
CA GLU A 331 -12.43 10.28 -28.74
C GLU A 331 -13.95 10.21 -28.84
N ARG A 332 -14.54 9.01 -28.66
CA ARG A 332 -16.01 8.83 -28.63
C ARG A 332 -16.67 9.58 -27.48
N ILE A 333 -16.07 9.54 -26.28
CA ILE A 333 -16.59 10.27 -25.10
C ILE A 333 -16.50 11.79 -25.32
N LEU A 334 -15.41 12.28 -25.90
CA LEU A 334 -15.22 13.71 -26.20
C LEU A 334 -16.16 14.19 -27.30
N ALA A 335 -16.49 13.34 -28.27
CA ALA A 335 -17.42 13.62 -29.36
C ALA A 335 -18.90 13.45 -28.97
N ASP A 336 -19.20 12.86 -27.82
CA ASP A 336 -20.56 12.65 -27.33
C ASP A 336 -21.24 14.01 -27.04
N LYS A 337 -22.43 14.22 -27.63
CA LYS A 337 -23.24 15.45 -27.48
C LYS A 337 -24.50 15.26 -26.63
N SER A 338 -24.69 14.10 -26.01
CA SER A 338 -25.84 13.88 -25.12
C SER A 338 -25.75 14.81 -23.93
N LYS A 339 -26.90 15.28 -23.46
CA LYS A 339 -27.00 16.06 -22.24
C LYS A 339 -26.98 15.14 -21.01
N PRO A 340 -26.43 15.59 -19.87
CA PRO A 340 -26.56 14.89 -18.60
C PRO A 340 -28.03 14.73 -18.22
N GLN A 341 -28.35 13.66 -17.50
CA GLN A 341 -29.65 13.53 -16.86
C GLN A 341 -29.82 14.60 -15.77
N GLU A 342 -31.06 14.84 -15.36
CA GLU A 342 -31.35 15.80 -14.28
C GLU A 342 -30.55 15.44 -13.02
N GLY A 343 -29.76 16.40 -12.53
CA GLY A 343 -28.87 16.22 -11.37
C GLY A 343 -27.56 15.47 -11.64
N GLU A 344 -27.38 14.80 -12.80
CA GLU A 344 -26.15 14.04 -13.11
C GLU A 344 -24.92 14.96 -13.20
N GLU A 345 -25.09 16.14 -13.80
CA GLU A 345 -24.00 17.09 -14.05
C GLU A 345 -23.22 17.45 -12.78
N HIS A 346 -23.94 17.63 -11.67
CA HIS A 346 -23.39 18.06 -10.40
C HIS A 346 -23.28 16.91 -9.38
N LEU A 347 -23.49 15.66 -9.80
CA LEU A 347 -23.58 14.52 -8.89
C LEU A 347 -22.33 14.35 -8.02
N ALA A 348 -21.13 14.57 -8.58
CA ALA A 348 -19.91 14.38 -7.82
C ALA A 348 -19.68 15.45 -6.74
N ALA A 349 -20.43 16.56 -6.76
CA ALA A 349 -20.41 17.57 -5.69
C ALA A 349 -20.78 16.97 -4.32
N LEU A 350 -21.56 15.89 -4.31
CA LEU A 350 -21.86 15.14 -3.09
C LEU A 350 -20.58 14.60 -2.42
N THR A 351 -19.56 14.23 -3.21
CA THR A 351 -18.27 13.76 -2.68
C THR A 351 -17.37 14.89 -2.19
N ALA A 352 -17.65 16.13 -2.59
CA ALA A 352 -16.89 17.33 -2.23
C ALA A 352 -17.32 17.93 -0.89
N GLY A 353 -18.60 17.80 -0.54
CA GLY A 353 -19.20 18.39 0.66
C GLY A 353 -18.94 17.62 1.96
N GLU A 354 -19.73 17.97 2.99
CA GLU A 354 -19.70 17.27 4.28
C GLU A 354 -20.07 15.80 4.17
N ARG A 355 -19.48 14.97 5.04
CA ARG A 355 -19.56 13.50 4.93
C ARG A 355 -20.93 12.97 5.30
N THR A 356 -21.57 13.54 6.32
CA THR A 356 -22.88 13.08 6.80
C THR A 356 -24.01 13.35 5.80
N PRO A 357 -24.14 14.54 5.19
CA PRO A 357 -25.10 14.76 4.10
C PRO A 357 -24.87 13.80 2.92
N TRP A 358 -23.61 13.55 2.54
CA TRP A 358 -23.32 12.58 1.50
C TRP A 358 -23.73 11.16 1.88
N ALA A 359 -23.44 10.71 3.10
CA ALA A 359 -23.87 9.41 3.61
C ALA A 359 -25.40 9.25 3.54
N ASN A 360 -26.15 10.27 3.98
CA ASN A 360 -27.62 10.26 3.96
C ASN A 360 -28.18 10.24 2.53
N ALA A 361 -27.62 11.03 1.62
CA ALA A 361 -28.00 11.02 0.21
C ALA A 361 -27.68 9.66 -0.44
N ARG A 362 -26.53 9.06 -0.12
CA ARG A 362 -26.14 7.73 -0.59
C ARG A 362 -27.13 6.66 -0.15
N GLU A 363 -27.53 6.65 1.13
CA GLU A 363 -28.51 5.69 1.66
C GLU A 363 -29.91 5.91 1.07
N THR A 364 -30.32 7.16 0.88
CA THR A 364 -31.66 7.50 0.37
C THR A 364 -31.81 7.18 -1.12
N TYR A 365 -30.83 7.56 -1.93
CA TYR A 365 -30.97 7.57 -3.40
C TYR A 365 -30.16 6.48 -4.12
N PHE A 366 -29.19 5.85 -3.46
CA PHE A 366 -28.24 4.91 -4.09
C PHE A 366 -28.22 3.52 -3.43
N ARG A 367 -29.14 3.22 -2.51
CA ARG A 367 -29.22 1.92 -1.84
C ARG A 367 -29.69 0.78 -2.75
N SER A 368 -30.44 1.05 -3.82
CA SER A 368 -30.96 0.01 -4.71
C SER A 368 -31.20 0.51 -6.15
N GLY A 369 -31.61 -0.40 -7.04
CA GLY A 369 -32.00 -0.07 -8.41
C GLY A 369 -30.84 0.40 -9.31
N LYS A 370 -31.18 1.21 -10.31
CA LYS A 370 -30.23 1.72 -11.32
C LYS A 370 -29.15 2.60 -10.70
N ASN A 371 -29.52 3.47 -9.76
CA ASN A 371 -28.60 4.37 -9.08
C ASN A 371 -27.50 3.60 -8.34
N LYS A 372 -27.86 2.53 -7.62
CA LYS A 372 -26.87 1.66 -6.99
C LYS A 372 -25.90 1.07 -8.01
N GLN A 373 -26.39 0.57 -9.14
CA GLN A 373 -25.55 -0.03 -10.18
C GLN A 373 -24.63 1.01 -10.82
N SER A 374 -25.11 2.23 -11.04
CA SER A 374 -24.32 3.36 -11.56
C SER A 374 -23.24 3.79 -10.56
N LEU A 375 -23.58 3.92 -9.27
CA LEU A 375 -22.62 4.26 -8.23
C LEU A 375 -21.57 3.15 -8.05
N ASP A 376 -22.00 1.88 -8.06
CA ASP A 376 -21.11 0.71 -8.05
C ASP A 376 -20.13 0.75 -9.24
N ALA A 377 -20.53 1.27 -10.40
CA ALA A 377 -19.63 1.42 -11.54
C ALA A 377 -18.51 2.44 -11.29
N ILE A 378 -18.75 3.48 -10.48
CA ILE A 378 -17.76 4.50 -10.11
C ILE A 378 -16.89 4.00 -8.95
N GLU A 379 -17.50 3.57 -7.84
CA GLU A 379 -16.82 3.13 -6.62
C GLU A 379 -15.93 1.90 -6.89
N LYS A 380 -16.37 0.96 -7.74
CA LYS A 380 -15.59 -0.25 -8.08
C LYS A 380 -14.71 -0.10 -9.31
N ALA A 381 -14.64 1.08 -9.93
CA ALA A 381 -13.69 1.35 -11.01
C ALA A 381 -12.25 1.19 -10.52
N ALA A 382 -11.32 0.86 -11.43
CA ALA A 382 -9.91 0.76 -11.09
C ALA A 382 -9.32 2.08 -10.59
N PHE A 383 -9.75 3.18 -11.22
CA PHE A 383 -9.47 4.58 -10.88
C PHE A 383 -10.47 5.46 -11.62
N PHE A 384 -10.50 6.76 -11.29
CA PHE A 384 -11.36 7.75 -11.92
C PHE A 384 -10.55 8.62 -12.89
N VAL A 385 -11.15 9.01 -14.02
CA VAL A 385 -10.51 9.88 -15.01
C VAL A 385 -11.44 11.03 -15.33
N THR A 386 -10.96 12.26 -15.19
CA THR A 386 -11.69 13.43 -15.70
C THR A 386 -11.07 13.90 -17.01
N LEU A 387 -11.90 14.02 -18.05
CA LEU A 387 -11.55 14.71 -19.29
C LEU A 387 -12.03 16.16 -19.17
N ASP A 388 -11.16 17.03 -18.67
CA ASP A 388 -11.48 18.44 -18.47
C ASP A 388 -11.73 19.17 -19.80
N ASP A 389 -12.64 20.13 -19.76
CA ASP A 389 -12.99 21.02 -20.89
C ASP A 389 -12.21 22.34 -20.87
N SER A 390 -11.42 22.59 -19.83
CA SER A 390 -10.51 23.73 -19.71
C SER A 390 -9.06 23.30 -19.87
N GLU A 391 -8.29 24.04 -20.66
CA GLU A 391 -6.84 23.84 -20.76
C GLU A 391 -6.15 24.44 -19.53
N GLN A 392 -5.27 23.66 -18.90
CA GLN A 392 -4.40 24.10 -17.80
C GLN A 392 -2.97 23.73 -18.18
N LYS A 393 -2.07 24.70 -18.26
CA LYS A 393 -0.65 24.49 -18.58
C LYS A 393 0.22 25.57 -17.96
N TYR A 394 1.50 25.29 -17.82
CA TYR A 394 2.48 26.33 -17.51
C TYR A 394 2.63 27.29 -18.69
N GLU A 395 2.54 28.58 -18.41
CA GLU A 395 2.69 29.65 -19.39
C GLU A 395 3.89 30.52 -18.99
N ALA A 396 4.90 30.61 -19.86
CA ALA A 396 6.16 31.28 -19.56
C ALA A 396 6.01 32.81 -19.43
N ASP A 397 5.03 33.40 -20.12
CA ASP A 397 4.64 34.80 -20.06
C ASP A 397 3.82 35.13 -18.81
N ASN A 398 3.21 34.13 -18.16
CA ASN A 398 2.45 34.31 -16.93
C ASN A 398 2.62 33.14 -15.93
N PRO A 399 3.84 32.93 -15.42
CA PRO A 399 4.18 31.70 -14.69
C PRO A 399 3.42 31.55 -13.37
N VAL A 400 3.17 32.65 -12.66
CA VAL A 400 2.49 32.61 -11.35
C VAL A 400 1.01 32.26 -11.51
N LYS A 401 0.30 32.98 -12.39
CA LYS A 401 -1.15 32.78 -12.56
C LYS A 401 -1.48 31.44 -13.22
N SER A 402 -0.64 31.01 -14.17
CA SER A 402 -0.84 29.73 -14.85
C SER A 402 -0.64 28.54 -13.90
N LEU A 403 0.38 28.58 -13.03
CA LEU A 403 0.57 27.57 -11.99
C LEU A 403 -0.53 27.60 -10.92
N ASP A 404 -0.99 28.78 -10.49
CA ASP A 404 -2.10 28.91 -9.54
C ASP A 404 -3.41 28.32 -10.11
N SER A 405 -3.73 28.63 -11.37
CA SER A 405 -4.89 28.04 -12.06
C SER A 405 -4.79 26.52 -12.17
N TYR A 406 -3.61 26.02 -12.54
CA TYR A 406 -3.39 24.58 -12.67
C TYR A 406 -3.48 23.87 -11.31
N ALA A 407 -2.88 24.45 -10.27
CA ALA A 407 -2.97 23.95 -8.89
C ALA A 407 -4.43 23.88 -8.40
N LYS A 408 -5.23 24.93 -8.63
CA LYS A 408 -6.67 24.95 -8.28
C LYS A 408 -7.45 23.88 -9.02
N SER A 409 -7.22 23.73 -10.33
CA SER A 409 -7.86 22.69 -11.13
C SER A 409 -7.54 21.27 -10.64
N LEU A 410 -6.30 21.02 -10.23
CA LEU A 410 -5.88 19.73 -9.69
C LEU A 410 -6.40 19.47 -8.27
N LEU A 411 -6.45 20.51 -7.42
CA LEU A 411 -6.90 20.38 -6.04
C LEU A 411 -8.42 20.15 -5.92
N HIS A 412 -9.22 20.95 -6.62
CA HIS A 412 -10.67 20.95 -6.46
C HIS A 412 -11.46 20.97 -7.77
N GLY A 413 -10.83 21.21 -8.92
CA GLY A 413 -11.55 21.31 -10.20
C GLY A 413 -12.68 22.34 -10.12
N LYS A 414 -13.86 21.95 -10.59
CA LYS A 414 -15.13 22.72 -10.44
C LYS A 414 -15.96 22.25 -9.24
N CYS A 415 -15.38 21.45 -8.35
CA CYS A 415 -16.03 20.80 -7.20
C CYS A 415 -17.09 19.73 -7.53
N TYR A 416 -17.50 19.58 -8.79
CA TYR A 416 -18.49 18.59 -9.24
C TYR A 416 -18.00 17.68 -10.37
N ASP A 417 -16.76 17.89 -10.84
CA ASP A 417 -16.12 17.17 -11.94
C ASP A 417 -14.98 16.24 -11.48
N ARG A 418 -14.90 15.99 -10.17
CA ARG A 418 -13.97 15.08 -9.52
C ARG A 418 -14.73 14.13 -8.61
N TRP A 419 -14.32 12.87 -8.56
CA TRP A 419 -14.84 11.93 -7.56
C TRP A 419 -13.87 11.86 -6.38
N PHE A 420 -14.03 12.75 -5.40
CA PHE A 420 -13.07 12.95 -4.31
C PHE A 420 -12.91 11.75 -3.38
N ASP A 421 -13.87 10.84 -3.41
CA ASP A 421 -13.84 9.58 -2.66
C ASP A 421 -12.96 8.50 -3.30
N LYS A 422 -12.50 8.69 -4.54
CA LYS A 422 -11.63 7.72 -5.22
C LYS A 422 -10.23 7.74 -4.61
N SER A 423 -9.55 6.59 -4.59
CA SER A 423 -8.13 6.54 -4.18
C SER A 423 -7.22 7.43 -5.02
N PHE A 424 -7.54 7.61 -6.31
CA PHE A 424 -6.98 8.63 -7.20
C PHE A 424 -7.80 8.79 -8.49
#